data_AF-A0A3Q2DUR4-F1
#
_entry.id   AF-A0A3Q2DUR4-F1
#
_cell.length_a   1.000
_cell.length_b   1.000
_cell.length_c   1.000
_cell.angle_alpha   90.00
_cell.angle_beta   90.00
_cell.angle_gamma   90.00
#
_symmetry.space_group_name_H-M   'P 1'
#
loop_
_entity.id
_entity.type
_entity.pdbx_description
1 polymer ?
#
loop_
_entity_poly.entity_id
_entity_poly.type
_entity_poly.pdbx_seq_one_letter_code
_entity_poly.pdbx_strand_id
1 'polypeptide(L)'
;ENMQIEMDEGVHPFWESGGPLLFRQANNSLKRPLFQRLRRVWGIFFQYDRISLTCVANFSGWTVKRTVSSYTAQKCQHGWAIPSDNSCTIEDAYPADSGEYWCESDHGECSNKVNISRQWRKLQYVNQDGVLN
;
A
#
# COMPACT_ATOMS: atom_id res chain seq x y z
N GLU A 1 9.05 8.88 -13.69
CA GLU A 1 8.38 9.60 -12.60
C GLU A 1 7.74 8.52 -11.73
N ASN A 2 8.23 8.35 -10.50
CA ASN A 2 7.87 7.21 -9.66
C ASN A 2 6.73 7.63 -8.75
N MET A 3 5.50 7.27 -9.09
CA MET A 3 4.41 7.45 -8.16
C MET A 3 4.24 6.21 -7.30
N GLN A 4 4.19 6.43 -6.00
CA GLN A 4 4.08 5.40 -5.00
C GLN A 4 2.90 5.70 -4.07
N ILE A 5 2.07 4.69 -3.87
CA ILE A 5 1.12 4.65 -2.74
C ILE A 5 1.88 4.13 -1.51
N GLU A 6 1.94 4.94 -0.47
CA GLU A 6 2.59 4.61 0.81
C GLU A 6 1.53 4.30 1.87
N MET A 7 1.89 3.44 2.83
CA MET A 7 1.07 3.08 3.98
C MET A 7 1.72 3.59 5.27
N ASP A 8 0.91 4.07 6.22
CA ASP A 8 1.37 4.54 7.53
C ASP A 8 1.82 3.42 8.48
N GLU A 9 2.60 3.79 9.51
CA GLU A 9 3.12 2.87 10.52
C GLU A 9 1.99 2.28 11.39
N GLY A 10 1.70 1.00 11.16
CA GLY A 10 0.58 0.25 11.75
C GLY A 10 0.19 -0.92 10.86
N VAL A 11 0.37 -0.76 9.56
CA VAL A 11 0.39 -1.84 8.57
C VAL A 11 1.82 -2.38 8.52
N HIS A 12 2.04 -3.65 8.82
CA HIS A 12 3.39 -4.22 8.70
C HIS A 12 3.71 -4.44 7.20
N PRO A 13 4.67 -3.69 6.63
CA PRO A 13 5.04 -3.87 5.23
C PRO A 13 5.88 -5.15 5.11
N PHE A 14 5.48 -6.07 4.24
CA PHE A 14 6.33 -7.22 3.93
C PHE A 14 7.39 -6.80 2.91
N TRP A 15 8.57 -6.43 3.41
CA TRP A 15 9.75 -6.22 2.57
C TRP A 15 10.39 -7.59 2.29
N GLU A 16 10.35 -8.06 1.04
CA GLU A 16 11.30 -9.09 0.60
C GLU A 16 12.71 -8.48 0.60
N SER A 17 13.40 -8.63 1.73
CA SER A 17 14.84 -8.49 1.96
C SER A 17 15.66 -7.84 0.84
N GLY A 18 15.97 -6.55 1.00
CA GLY A 18 16.98 -5.86 0.20
C GLY A 18 17.49 -4.61 0.89
N GLY A 19 18.52 -4.76 1.74
CA GLY A 19 19.23 -3.66 2.39
C GLY A 19 19.92 -2.69 1.42
N PRO A 20 20.55 -1.61 1.92
CA PRO A 20 20.97 -0.47 1.11
C PRO A 20 22.19 -0.82 0.25
N LEU A 21 22.01 -0.81 -1.08
CA LEU A 21 23.13 -0.84 -2.03
C LEU A 21 23.58 0.60 -2.32
N LEU A 22 24.82 0.89 -1.94
CA LEU A 22 25.57 2.08 -2.32
C LEU A 22 25.60 2.21 -3.86
N PHE A 23 24.96 3.25 -4.40
CA PHE A 23 25.08 3.58 -5.82
C PHE A 23 26.45 4.23 -6.09
N ARG A 24 27.39 3.45 -6.63
CA ARG A 24 28.52 4.02 -7.40
C ARG A 24 27.95 4.53 -8.73
N GLN A 25 28.13 5.82 -9.01
CA GLN A 25 27.85 6.39 -10.32
C GLN A 25 28.82 5.78 -11.35
N ALA A 26 28.29 4.98 -12.26
CA ALA A 26 28.96 4.64 -13.51
C ALA A 26 28.25 5.38 -14.65
N ASN A 27 29.04 6.17 -15.35
CA ASN A 27 28.66 7.10 -16.39
C ASN A 27 28.31 6.38 -17.71
N ASN A 28 27.43 7.01 -18.49
CA ASN A 28 27.18 6.86 -19.93
C ASN A 28 26.45 5.63 -20.50
N SER A 29 25.26 5.96 -21.03
CA SER A 29 24.72 5.56 -22.33
C SER A 29 24.63 4.06 -22.65
N LEU A 30 23.58 3.43 -22.12
CA LEU A 30 22.85 2.42 -22.87
C LEU A 30 21.35 2.64 -22.65
N LYS A 31 20.68 3.27 -23.62
CA LYS A 31 19.22 3.36 -23.68
C LYS A 31 18.63 1.96 -23.69
N ARG A 32 18.15 1.53 -22.53
CA ARG A 32 17.05 0.58 -22.36
C ARG A 32 16.23 1.16 -21.21
N PRO A 33 14.94 1.51 -21.37
CA PRO A 33 14.12 1.79 -20.20
C PRO A 33 14.13 0.49 -19.42
N LEU A 34 14.88 0.47 -18.32
CA LEU A 34 14.94 -0.65 -17.41
C LEU A 34 13.49 -0.94 -17.06
N PHE A 35 12.99 -2.10 -17.50
CA PHE A 35 11.78 -2.69 -16.97
C PHE A 35 11.80 -2.44 -15.48
N GLN A 36 10.94 -1.54 -15.01
CA GLN A 36 10.77 -1.23 -13.62
C GLN A 36 10.25 -2.52 -13.03
N ARG A 37 11.16 -3.37 -12.54
CA ARG A 37 10.88 -4.67 -11.95
C ARG A 37 9.88 -4.39 -10.85
N LEU A 38 8.60 -4.61 -11.15
CA LEU A 38 7.46 -4.19 -10.35
C LEU A 38 7.69 -4.69 -8.93
N ARG A 39 8.11 -3.79 -8.05
CA ARG A 39 8.12 -4.03 -6.62
C ARG A 39 6.66 -4.12 -6.24
N ARG A 40 6.11 -5.34 -6.24
CA ARG A 40 4.79 -5.58 -5.67
C ARG A 40 4.93 -5.34 -4.17
N VAL A 41 4.51 -4.17 -3.73
CA VAL A 41 4.41 -3.86 -2.31
C VAL A 41 3.18 -4.62 -1.79
N TRP A 42 3.34 -5.27 -0.65
CA TRP A 42 2.27 -5.94 0.07
C TRP A 42 2.22 -5.39 1.50
N GLY A 43 1.03 -5.07 1.96
CA GLY A 43 0.76 -4.67 3.34
C GLY A 43 -0.15 -5.68 4.04
N ILE A 44 0.06 -5.86 5.34
CA ILE A 44 -0.88 -6.61 6.19
C ILE A 44 -1.52 -5.66 7.20
N PHE A 45 -2.81 -5.84 7.44
CA PHE A 45 -3.54 -5.10 8.47
C PHE A 45 -4.31 -6.07 9.36
N PHE A 46 -4.54 -5.67 10.61
CA PHE A 46 -5.45 -6.31 11.52
C PHE A 46 -6.79 -5.58 11.53
N GLN A 47 -7.84 -6.27 11.97
CA GLN A 47 -9.15 -5.65 12.09
C GLN A 47 -9.08 -4.44 13.04
N TYR A 48 -9.73 -3.35 12.64
CA TYR A 48 -9.70 -2.04 13.32
C TYR A 48 -8.38 -1.28 13.24
N ASP A 49 -7.43 -1.72 12.41
CA ASP A 49 -6.26 -0.90 12.10
C ASP A 49 -6.68 0.28 11.22
N ARG A 50 -6.05 1.43 11.47
CA ARG A 50 -6.16 2.61 10.61
C ARG A 50 -5.17 2.49 9.45
N ILE A 51 -5.64 2.63 8.22
CA ILE A 51 -4.82 2.55 7.01
C ILE A 51 -4.86 3.90 6.32
N SER A 52 -3.72 4.57 6.20
CA SER A 52 -3.57 5.78 5.39
C SER A 52 -2.89 5.43 4.09
N LEU A 53 -3.51 5.77 2.96
CA LEU A 53 -2.99 5.56 1.62
C LEU A 53 -2.71 6.91 0.98
N THR A 54 -1.45 7.23 0.72
CA THR A 54 -1.06 8.55 0.19
C THR A 54 -0.49 8.43 -1.22
N CYS A 55 -1.02 9.21 -2.16
CA CYS A 55 -0.48 9.38 -3.50
C CYS A 55 0.66 10.40 -3.46
N VAL A 56 1.91 9.92 -3.50
CA VAL A 56 3.08 10.82 -3.60
C VAL A 56 3.22 11.27 -5.05
N ALA A 57 2.60 12.41 -5.37
CA ALA A 57 2.63 13.05 -6.68
C ALA A 57 3.22 14.46 -6.58
N ASN A 58 3.93 14.90 -7.63
CA ASN A 58 4.29 16.31 -7.79
C ASN A 58 3.12 17.15 -8.36
N PHE A 59 1.98 16.54 -8.69
CA PHE A 59 0.85 17.17 -9.40
C PHE A 59 -0.50 16.87 -8.72
N SER A 60 -1.40 17.86 -8.73
CA SER A 60 -2.80 17.75 -8.32
C SER A 60 -3.62 16.90 -9.31
N GLY A 61 -4.68 16.23 -8.86
CA GLY A 61 -5.61 15.49 -9.75
C GLY A 61 -5.45 13.97 -9.74
N TRP A 62 -4.92 13.40 -8.66
CA TRP A 62 -4.81 11.96 -8.48
C TRP A 62 -5.78 11.47 -7.41
N THR A 63 -6.52 10.41 -7.71
CA THR A 63 -7.51 9.83 -6.80
C THR A 63 -7.13 8.40 -6.45
N VAL A 64 -7.15 8.07 -5.16
CA VAL A 64 -7.00 6.68 -4.71
C VAL A 64 -8.20 5.86 -5.17
N LYS A 65 -7.94 4.70 -5.77
CA LYS A 65 -8.93 3.69 -6.13
C LYS A 65 -8.58 2.34 -5.52
N ARG A 66 -9.61 1.53 -5.35
CA ARG A 66 -9.48 0.15 -4.86
C ARG A 66 -10.26 -0.87 -5.67
N THR A 67 -9.75 -2.09 -5.67
CA THR A 67 -10.47 -3.30 -6.05
C THR A 67 -10.45 -4.26 -4.87
N VAL A 68 -11.63 -4.49 -4.30
CA VAL A 68 -11.88 -5.44 -3.22
C VAL A 68 -12.83 -6.52 -3.74
N SER A 69 -13.07 -7.58 -2.98
CA SER A 69 -13.90 -8.71 -3.42
C SER A 69 -15.31 -8.32 -3.91
N SER A 70 -15.88 -7.25 -3.35
CA SER A 70 -17.24 -6.77 -3.64
C SER A 70 -17.30 -5.59 -4.61
N TYR A 71 -16.18 -4.89 -4.86
CA TYR A 71 -16.17 -3.65 -5.64
C TYR A 71 -14.90 -3.51 -6.48
N THR A 72 -15.06 -3.07 -7.72
CA THR A 72 -13.93 -2.87 -8.67
C THR A 72 -13.74 -1.40 -8.97
N ALA A 73 -12.49 -0.92 -8.93
CA ALA A 73 -12.11 0.46 -9.26
C ALA A 73 -12.94 1.54 -8.52
N GLN A 74 -13.29 1.27 -7.26
CA GLN A 74 -14.04 2.21 -6.44
C GLN A 74 -13.14 3.36 -6.00
N LYS A 75 -13.54 4.60 -6.29
CA LYS A 75 -12.83 5.81 -5.84
C LYS A 75 -12.92 6.00 -4.33
N CYS A 76 -11.88 6.59 -3.75
CA CYS A 76 -11.88 7.03 -2.36
C CYS A 76 -13.01 8.04 -2.13
N GLN A 77 -13.88 7.73 -1.17
CA GLN A 77 -15.01 8.56 -0.82
C GLN A 77 -15.55 8.16 0.56
N HIS A 78 -16.20 9.12 1.20
CA HIS A 78 -16.94 8.90 2.44
C HIS A 78 -17.89 7.70 2.28
N GLY A 79 -17.82 6.78 3.24
CA GLY A 79 -18.58 5.52 3.27
C GLY A 79 -17.69 4.29 3.41
N TRP A 80 -16.49 4.31 2.85
CA TRP A 80 -15.48 3.28 3.10
C TRP A 80 -14.11 3.83 3.50
N ALA A 81 -13.83 5.09 3.21
CA ALA A 81 -12.64 5.81 3.67
C ALA A 81 -12.92 7.31 3.73
N ILE A 82 -12.00 8.05 4.34
CA ILE A 82 -11.99 9.51 4.39
C ILE A 82 -11.01 10.03 3.33
N PRO A 83 -11.50 10.70 2.28
CA PRO A 83 -10.63 11.37 1.31
C PRO A 83 -10.03 12.65 1.91
N SER A 84 -8.77 12.90 1.58
CA SER A 84 -8.03 14.16 1.78
C SER A 84 -7.34 14.53 0.47
N ASP A 85 -6.65 15.68 0.41
CA ASP A 85 -6.08 16.23 -0.83
C ASP A 85 -5.30 15.20 -1.67
N ASN A 86 -4.41 14.44 -1.02
CA ASN A 86 -3.57 13.43 -1.66
C ASN A 86 -3.63 12.06 -0.96
N SER A 87 -4.48 11.92 0.05
CA SER A 87 -4.55 10.70 0.85
C SER A 87 -5.97 10.18 1.02
N CYS A 88 -6.06 8.89 1.34
CA CYS A 88 -7.30 8.19 1.59
C CYS A 88 -7.12 7.36 2.85
N THR A 89 -7.88 7.66 3.89
CA THR A 89 -7.74 7.00 5.19
C THR A 89 -8.92 6.08 5.48
N ILE A 90 -8.67 4.79 5.66
CA ILE A 90 -9.62 3.85 6.25
C ILE A 90 -9.42 3.94 7.77
N GLU A 91 -10.45 4.38 8.50
CA GLU A 91 -10.36 4.53 9.96
C GLU A 91 -10.37 3.18 10.67
N ASP A 92 -11.30 2.30 10.27
CA ASP A 92 -11.47 0.97 10.82
C ASP A 92 -11.39 -0.07 9.69
N ALA A 93 -10.24 -0.72 9.54
CA ALA A 93 -10.08 -1.73 8.50
C ALA A 93 -10.83 -3.03 8.84
N TYR A 94 -11.61 -3.53 7.88
CA TYR A 94 -12.37 -4.77 7.97
C TYR A 94 -11.81 -5.83 7.01
N PRO A 95 -12.15 -7.12 7.21
CA PRO A 95 -11.77 -8.18 6.27
C PRO A 95 -12.11 -7.86 4.81
N ALA A 96 -13.21 -7.15 4.58
CA ALA A 96 -13.70 -6.75 3.27
C ALA A 96 -12.82 -5.69 2.57
N ASP A 97 -11.97 -4.99 3.31
CA ASP A 97 -11.03 -4.01 2.75
C ASP A 97 -9.77 -4.65 2.18
N SER A 98 -9.62 -5.98 2.30
CA SER A 98 -8.55 -6.72 1.62
C SER A 98 -8.69 -6.61 0.11
N GLY A 99 -7.64 -6.18 -0.57
CA GLY A 99 -7.69 -5.93 -2.01
C GLY A 99 -6.49 -5.17 -2.55
N GLU A 100 -6.63 -4.73 -3.79
CA GLU A 100 -5.62 -3.99 -4.54
C GLU A 100 -5.95 -2.50 -4.55
N TYR A 101 -4.95 -1.64 -4.31
CA TYR A 101 -5.09 -0.19 -4.18
C TYR A 101 -4.07 0.52 -5.08
N TRP A 102 -4.48 1.63 -5.70
CA TRP A 102 -3.63 2.44 -6.58
C TRP A 102 -4.12 3.88 -6.65
N CYS A 103 -3.29 4.77 -7.18
CA CYS A 103 -3.67 6.13 -7.55
C CYS A 103 -3.93 6.19 -9.05
N GLU A 104 -5.01 6.86 -9.46
CA GLU A 104 -5.36 7.08 -10.86
C GLU A 104 -5.48 8.58 -11.14
N SER A 105 -4.96 9.05 -12.27
CA SER A 105 -5.08 10.44 -12.70
C SER A 105 -6.36 10.70 -13.48
N ASP A 106 -6.72 11.97 -13.59
CA ASP A 106 -7.81 12.43 -14.45
C ASP A 106 -7.59 12.07 -15.94
N HIS A 107 -6.34 11.82 -16.35
CA HIS A 107 -5.98 11.38 -17.70
C HIS A 107 -5.96 9.85 -17.87
N GLY A 108 -6.28 9.09 -16.82
CA GLY A 108 -6.34 7.62 -16.85
C GLY A 108 -4.98 6.92 -16.65
N GLU A 109 -3.96 7.66 -16.22
CA GLU A 109 -2.68 7.04 -15.83
C GLU A 109 -2.83 6.38 -14.46
N CYS A 110 -2.16 5.23 -14.26
CA CYS A 110 -2.20 4.47 -13.01
C CYS A 110 -0.81 4.41 -12.36
N SER A 111 -0.76 4.61 -11.04
CA SER A 111 0.46 4.39 -10.25
C SER A 111 0.81 2.91 -10.11
N ASN A 112 1.86 2.61 -9.34
CA ASN A 112 2.04 1.26 -8.82
C ASN A 112 0.80 0.84 -8.02
N LYS A 113 0.54 -0.46 -8.05
CA LYS A 113 -0.53 -1.08 -7.26
C LYS A 113 0.04 -1.76 -6.05
N VAL A 114 -0.75 -1.77 -4.98
CA VAL A 114 -0.37 -2.35 -3.71
C VAL A 114 -1.50 -3.22 -3.19
N ASN A 115 -1.13 -4.42 -2.75
CA ASN A 115 -2.10 -5.36 -2.20
C ASN A 115 -2.07 -5.28 -0.68
N ILE A 116 -3.23 -5.08 -0.07
CA ILE A 116 -3.39 -5.20 1.37
C ILE A 116 -4.22 -6.42 1.69
N SER A 117 -3.81 -7.15 2.73
CA SER A 117 -4.46 -8.37 3.15
C SER A 117 -4.72 -8.36 4.64
N ARG A 118 -5.92 -8.80 5.04
CA ARG A 118 -6.25 -8.95 6.45
C ARG A 118 -5.52 -10.14 7.04
N GLN A 119 -4.77 -9.90 8.12
CA GLN A 119 -4.22 -10.93 8.98
C GLN A 119 -5.00 -11.06 10.30
N TRP A 120 -4.95 -12.25 10.88
CA TRP A 120 -5.45 -12.48 12.24
C TRP A 120 -4.30 -12.33 13.22
N ARG A 121 -4.56 -11.68 14.36
CA ARG A 121 -3.65 -11.80 15.50
C ARG A 121 -3.76 -13.23 16.01
N LYS A 122 -2.68 -14.00 15.91
CA LYS A 122 -2.60 -15.29 16.63
C LYS A 122 -2.61 -14.94 18.11
N LEU A 123 -3.68 -15.28 18.82
CA LEU A 123 -3.69 -15.23 20.27
C LEU A 123 -2.63 -16.23 20.75
N GLN A 124 -1.50 -15.71 21.21
CA GLN A 124 -0.55 -16.52 21.97
C GLN A 124 -1.12 -16.62 23.38
N TYR A 125 -1.58 -17.82 23.74
CA TYR A 125 -1.92 -18.12 25.13
C TYR A 125 -0.59 -18.19 25.90
N VAL A 126 -0.29 -17.13 26.64
CA VAL A 126 0.82 -17.15 27.59
C VAL A 126 0.33 -17.96 28.78
N ASN A 127 0.87 -19.17 28.95
CA ASN A 127 0.67 -19.92 30.18
C ASN A 127 1.29 -19.12 31.35
N GLN A 128 0.82 -19.36 32.58
CA GLN A 128 1.30 -18.65 33.77
C GLN A 128 2.82 -18.74 33.98
N ASP A 129 3.47 -19.71 33.32
CA ASP A 129 4.91 -19.95 33.36
C ASP A 129 5.70 -19.23 32.23
N GLY A 130 5.05 -18.39 31.41
CA GLY A 130 5.72 -17.59 30.37
C GLY A 130 6.19 -18.37 29.13
N VAL A 131 5.80 -19.64 28.98
CA VAL A 131 6.15 -20.49 27.83
C VAL A 131 5.11 -20.36 26.71
N LEU A 132 5.59 -20.13 25.49
CA LEU A 132 4.79 -20.09 24.26
C LEU A 132 4.56 -21.51 23.72
N ASN A 133 3.30 -21.90 23.49
CA ASN A 133 2.91 -23.10 22.73
C ASN A 133 2.48 -22.76 21.29
#